data_AF-A0A9E2A0A2-F1
#
_entry.id   AF-A0A9E2A0A2-F1
#
_cell.length_a   1.000
_cell.length_b   1.000
_cell.length_c   1.000
_cell.angle_alpha   90.00
_cell.angle_beta   90.00
_cell.angle_gamma   90.00
#
_symmetry.space_group_name_H-M   'P 1'
#
loop_
_entity.id
_entity.type
_entity.pdbx_description
1 polymer ?
#
loop_
_entity_poly.entity_id
_entity_poly.type
_entity_poly.pdbx_seq_one_letter_code
_entity_poly.pdbx_strand_id
1 'polypeptide(L)'
;MTQYLSKFVVALVTGVLLIGSSTPLLAQSGDKERERKTKETVAMSQQVYEQLTELQELIEAQDYAQAEVKVRDLRNKKGLSDYERAQIWNITAYSYYLQERYSDAIDAYDQVLAQPDLPAALQQSTLKTKSQLMFTQED
;
A
#
# COMPACT_ATOMS: atom_id res chain seq x y z
N MET A 1 8.99 37.46 -8.32
CA MET A 1 8.48 37.58 -6.93
C MET A 1 7.28 36.64 -6.84
N THR A 2 7.30 35.77 -5.82
CA THR A 2 6.28 34.76 -5.42
C THR A 2 6.05 33.54 -6.31
N GLN A 3 7.01 32.60 -6.28
CA GLN A 3 6.80 31.15 -6.42
C GLN A 3 6.71 30.52 -5.02
N TYR A 4 5.54 30.47 -4.36
CA TYR A 4 5.41 29.82 -3.04
C TYR A 4 3.99 29.31 -2.71
N LEU A 5 3.22 28.77 -3.67
CA LEU A 5 1.85 28.31 -3.36
C LEU A 5 1.48 26.87 -3.75
N SER A 6 2.44 26.01 -4.10
CA SER A 6 2.14 24.60 -4.43
C SER A 6 3.08 23.60 -3.75
N LYS A 7 3.36 23.77 -2.46
CA LYS A 7 4.16 22.82 -1.66
C LYS A 7 3.53 22.37 -0.33
N PHE A 8 2.26 22.68 -0.08
CA PHE A 8 1.61 22.33 1.19
C PHE A 8 0.57 21.20 1.14
N VAL A 9 0.30 20.61 -0.03
CA VAL A 9 -0.61 19.44 -0.12
C VAL A 9 0.14 18.09 -0.09
N VAL A 10 1.46 18.08 -0.27
CA VAL A 10 2.24 16.82 -0.40
C VAL A 10 2.70 16.23 0.95
N ALA A 11 2.31 16.80 2.09
CA ALA A 11 2.84 16.41 3.40
C ALA A 11 2.02 15.35 4.16
N LEU A 12 1.33 14.40 3.49
CA LEU A 12 0.53 13.39 4.24
C LEU A 12 0.42 11.99 3.62
N VAL A 13 1.40 11.56 2.81
CA VAL A 13 1.48 10.14 2.39
C VAL A 13 2.80 9.47 2.77
N THR A 14 3.84 10.24 3.12
CA THR A 14 5.09 9.67 3.63
C THR A 14 5.02 9.49 5.13
N GLY A 15 4.53 8.34 5.58
CA GLY A 15 4.69 8.00 6.99
C GLY A 15 3.83 6.88 7.55
N VAL A 16 3.66 5.76 6.85
CA VAL A 16 3.57 4.45 7.53
C VAL A 16 4.20 3.37 6.65
N LEU A 17 5.51 3.48 6.41
CA LEU A 17 6.33 2.29 6.21
C LEU A 17 7.32 2.25 7.38
N LEU A 18 7.03 1.36 8.32
CA LEU A 18 7.90 0.89 9.42
C LEU A 18 8.30 1.93 10.49
N ILE A 19 7.73 1.79 11.69
CA ILE A 19 8.44 1.64 12.98
C ILE A 19 7.36 1.46 14.05
N GLY A 20 7.44 0.35 14.80
CA GLY A 20 6.70 0.18 16.03
C GLY A 20 7.04 1.33 16.98
N SER A 21 6.06 2.17 17.29
CA SER A 21 6.16 3.16 18.34
C SER A 21 4.81 3.28 19.02
N SER A 22 4.75 2.67 20.21
CA SER A 22 3.67 2.80 21.16
C SER A 22 3.55 4.27 21.57
N THR A 23 2.54 4.96 21.05
CA THR A 23 2.07 6.24 21.60
C THR A 23 0.63 6.03 22.08
N PRO A 24 0.35 6.01 23.39
CA PRO A 24 -1.02 5.98 23.86
C PRO A 24 -1.60 7.40 23.75
N LEU A 25 -2.32 7.69 22.67
CA LEU A 25 -3.12 8.91 22.56
C LEU A 25 -4.52 8.64 23.17
N LEU A 26 -4.72 9.23 24.35
CA LEU A 26 -5.96 9.66 25.00
C LEU A 26 -7.23 8.80 24.85
N ALA A 27 -7.65 8.28 26.01
CA ALA A 27 -8.91 7.60 26.25
C ALA A 27 -10.14 8.47 25.95
N GLN A 28 -11.09 7.91 25.19
CA GLN A 28 -12.50 8.27 25.25
C GLN A 28 -13.34 7.00 25.39
N SER A 29 -14.16 7.01 26.41
CA SER A 29 -14.91 5.89 26.99
C SER A 29 -16.09 5.45 26.12
N GLY A 30 -16.27 4.14 26.03
CA GLY A 30 -17.59 3.51 26.01
C GLY A 30 -18.26 3.31 24.65
N ASP A 31 -17.84 2.29 23.90
CA ASP A 31 -18.81 1.36 23.31
C ASP A 31 -18.18 -0.03 23.13
N LYS A 32 -18.99 -1.07 23.24
CA LYS A 32 -18.60 -2.48 23.38
C LYS A 32 -17.67 -2.92 22.24
N GLU A 33 -16.38 -3.01 22.55
CA GLU A 33 -15.38 -3.60 21.68
C GLU A 33 -15.67 -5.10 21.59
N ARG A 34 -16.45 -5.49 20.57
CA ARG A 34 -16.40 -6.85 20.05
C ARG A 34 -14.92 -7.14 19.89
N GLU A 35 -14.40 -8.16 20.57
CA GLU A 35 -13.03 -8.64 20.36
C GLU A 35 -12.81 -8.79 18.86
N ARG A 36 -12.25 -7.76 18.23
CA ARG A 36 -11.75 -7.84 16.89
C ARG A 36 -10.55 -8.74 17.07
N LYS A 37 -10.73 -10.03 16.79
CA LYS A 37 -9.60 -10.94 16.58
C LYS A 37 -8.77 -10.29 15.49
N THR A 38 -7.72 -9.58 15.89
CA THR A 38 -6.70 -9.06 15.00
C THR A 38 -6.16 -10.30 14.31
N LYS A 39 -6.54 -10.53 13.05
CA LYS A 39 -5.95 -11.60 12.23
C LYS A 39 -4.44 -11.46 12.41
N GLU A 40 -3.80 -12.53 12.88
CA GLU A 40 -2.37 -12.59 13.18
C GLU A 40 -1.57 -11.97 12.03
N THR A 41 -0.42 -11.37 12.36
CA THR A 41 0.53 -10.89 11.35
C THR A 41 0.86 -12.02 10.38
N VAL A 42 0.36 -11.93 9.15
CA VAL A 42 0.63 -12.95 8.14
C VAL A 42 2.11 -12.88 7.79
N ALA A 43 2.82 -13.98 8.01
CA ALA A 43 4.22 -14.08 7.63
C ALA A 43 4.34 -14.24 6.12
N MET A 44 5.19 -13.43 5.51
CA MET A 44 5.58 -13.53 4.10
C MET A 44 6.84 -14.39 3.98
N SER A 45 6.98 -15.13 2.89
CA SER A 45 8.21 -15.88 2.63
C SER A 45 9.39 -14.91 2.46
N GLN A 46 10.57 -15.33 2.94
CA GLN A 46 11.79 -14.54 2.79
C GLN A 46 12.06 -14.17 1.33
N GLN A 47 11.82 -15.10 0.40
CA GLN A 47 12.05 -14.85 -1.01
C GLN A 47 11.12 -13.75 -1.55
N VAL A 48 9.85 -13.72 -1.18
CA VAL A 48 8.95 -12.64 -1.64
C VAL A 48 9.30 -11.33 -0.95
N TYR A 49 9.69 -11.37 0.33
CA TYR A 49 10.18 -10.19 1.04
C TYR A 49 11.36 -9.53 0.33
N GLU A 50 12.41 -10.29 0.01
CA GLU A 50 13.59 -9.78 -0.69
C GLU A 50 13.23 -9.16 -2.06
N GLN A 51 12.33 -9.80 -2.80
CA GLN A 51 11.87 -9.28 -4.08
C GLN A 51 11.09 -7.98 -3.95
N LEU A 52 10.26 -7.84 -2.91
CA LEU A 52 9.55 -6.60 -2.61
C LEU A 52 10.49 -5.49 -2.15
N THR A 53 11.53 -5.79 -1.37
CA THR A 53 12.56 -4.81 -0.98
C THR A 53 13.27 -4.27 -2.21
N GLU A 54 13.74 -5.14 -3.10
CA GLU A 54 14.42 -4.70 -4.32
C GLU A 54 13.46 -3.95 -5.28
N LEU A 55 12.15 -4.27 -5.27
CA LEU A 55 11.14 -3.45 -5.96
C LEU A 55 11.02 -2.05 -5.36
N GLN A 56 11.08 -1.90 -4.04
CA GLN A 56 11.09 -0.59 -3.38
C GLN A 56 12.31 0.21 -3.79
N GLU A 57 13.49 -0.40 -3.80
CA GLU A 57 14.74 0.25 -4.24
C GLU A 57 14.64 0.75 -5.69
N LEU A 58 14.08 -0.05 -6.61
CA LEU A 58 13.83 0.37 -7.99
C LEU A 58 12.86 1.55 -8.07
N ILE A 59 11.77 1.50 -7.31
CA ILE A 59 10.75 2.57 -7.26
C ILE A 59 11.33 3.87 -6.69
N GLU A 60 12.15 3.78 -5.64
CA GLU A 60 12.83 4.92 -5.02
C GLU A 60 13.88 5.53 -5.96
N ALA A 61 14.57 4.70 -6.74
CA ALA A 61 15.45 5.12 -7.83
C ALA A 61 14.69 5.66 -9.06
N GLN A 62 13.35 5.67 -9.02
CA GLN A 62 12.46 6.02 -10.13
C GLN A 62 12.66 5.16 -11.39
N ASP A 63 13.25 3.97 -11.25
CA ASP A 63 13.36 2.99 -12.32
C ASP A 63 12.06 2.17 -12.43
N TYR A 64 11.00 2.87 -12.81
CA TYR A 64 9.67 2.30 -12.93
C TYR A 64 9.59 1.25 -14.05
N ALA A 65 10.45 1.36 -15.08
CA ALA A 65 10.49 0.41 -16.17
C ALA A 65 10.98 -0.96 -15.69
N GLN A 66 12.08 -1.00 -14.92
CA GLN A 66 12.56 -2.26 -14.34
C GLN A 66 11.60 -2.77 -13.25
N ALA A 67 11.04 -1.86 -12.43
CA ALA A 67 10.04 -2.24 -11.43
C ALA A 67 8.82 -2.93 -12.08
N GLU A 68 8.30 -2.41 -13.19
CA GLU A 68 7.14 -2.97 -13.92
C GLU A 68 7.41 -4.40 -14.43
N VAL A 69 8.58 -4.62 -15.05
CA VAL A 69 9.01 -5.95 -15.50
C VAL A 69 9.01 -6.91 -14.32
N LYS A 70 9.59 -6.48 -13.20
CA LYS A 70 9.78 -7.33 -12.05
C LYS A 70 8.49 -7.66 -11.30
N VAL A 71 7.56 -6.71 -11.12
CA VAL A 71 6.25 -7.01 -10.53
C VAL A 71 5.44 -7.95 -11.43
N ARG A 72 5.54 -7.84 -12.75
CA ARG A 72 4.90 -8.78 -13.67
C ARG A 72 5.44 -10.19 -13.49
N ASP A 73 6.76 -10.35 -13.43
CA ASP A 73 7.38 -11.66 -13.28
C ASP A 73 7.07 -12.27 -11.91
N LEU A 74 7.11 -11.46 -10.85
CA LEU A 74 6.78 -11.87 -9.50
C LEU A 74 5.31 -12.29 -9.35
N ARG A 75 4.35 -11.58 -9.97
CA ARG A 75 2.92 -11.96 -9.98
C ARG A 75 2.65 -13.34 -10.59
N ASN A 76 3.47 -13.75 -11.56
CA ASN A 76 3.34 -15.05 -12.24
C ASN A 76 3.93 -16.23 -11.45
N LYS A 77 4.58 -15.95 -10.31
CA LYS A 77 5.20 -16.97 -9.49
C LYS A 77 4.15 -17.88 -8.85
N LYS A 78 4.41 -19.18 -8.87
CA LYS A 78 3.58 -20.18 -8.19
C LYS A 78 3.86 -20.19 -6.68
N GLY A 79 2.87 -20.59 -5.91
CA GLY A 79 3.01 -20.78 -4.46
C GLY A 79 2.96 -19.49 -3.63
N LEU A 80 2.59 -18.35 -4.24
CA LEU A 80 2.29 -17.14 -3.49
C LEU A 80 1.03 -17.34 -2.65
N SER A 81 1.11 -17.00 -1.37
CA SER A 81 -0.05 -16.79 -0.52
C SER A 81 -0.89 -15.60 -1.01
N ASP A 82 -2.15 -15.55 -0.59
CA ASP A 82 -3.04 -14.42 -0.91
C ASP A 82 -2.52 -13.11 -0.34
N TYR A 83 -1.87 -13.16 0.84
CA TYR A 83 -1.23 -12.00 1.44
C TYR A 83 -0.03 -11.51 0.62
N GLU A 84 0.83 -12.41 0.15
CA GLU A 84 1.96 -12.05 -0.72
C GLU A 84 1.47 -11.44 -2.04
N ARG A 85 0.44 -12.04 -2.65
CA ARG A 85 -0.18 -11.50 -3.87
C ARG A 85 -0.74 -10.10 -3.62
N ALA A 86 -1.39 -9.88 -2.47
CA ALA A 86 -1.88 -8.58 -2.06
C ALA A 86 -0.75 -7.55 -1.92
N GLN A 87 0.38 -7.92 -1.29
CA GLN A 87 1.52 -7.01 -1.13
C GLN A 87 2.18 -6.66 -2.47
N ILE A 88 2.26 -7.60 -3.40
CA ILE A 88 2.77 -7.35 -4.76
C ILE A 88 1.87 -6.37 -5.52
N TRP A 89 0.54 -6.51 -5.41
CA TRP A 89 -0.37 -5.54 -6.00
C TRP A 89 -0.32 -4.18 -5.28
N ASN A 90 -0.12 -4.16 -3.97
CA ASN A 90 -0.01 -2.92 -3.19
C ASN A 90 1.22 -2.10 -3.61
N ILE A 91 2.40 -2.71 -3.72
CA ILE A 91 3.60 -2.01 -4.20
C ILE A 91 3.45 -1.56 -5.66
N THR A 92 2.72 -2.32 -6.48
CA THR A 92 2.40 -1.94 -7.87
C THR A 92 1.54 -0.67 -7.89
N ALA A 93 0.48 -0.63 -7.08
CA ALA A 93 -0.38 0.55 -6.94
C ALA A 93 0.40 1.77 -6.46
N TYR A 94 1.28 1.59 -5.47
CA TYR A 94 2.16 2.65 -4.98
C TYR A 94 3.11 3.17 -6.07
N SER A 95 3.70 2.27 -6.87
CA SER A 95 4.54 2.66 -8.02
C SER A 95 3.77 3.50 -9.04
N TYR A 96 2.53 3.12 -9.36
CA TYR A 96 1.67 3.89 -10.27
C TYR A 96 1.25 5.24 -9.68
N TYR A 97 0.94 5.28 -8.39
CA TYR A 97 0.66 6.53 -7.70
C TYR A 97 1.81 7.54 -7.81
N LEU A 98 3.05 7.11 -7.59
CA LEU A 98 4.24 7.99 -7.71
C LEU A 98 4.48 8.51 -9.13
N GLN A 99 3.95 7.80 -10.14
CA GLN A 99 3.98 8.21 -11.55
C GLN A 99 2.76 9.05 -11.94
N GLU A 100 1.91 9.42 -10.99
CA GLU A 100 0.62 10.10 -11.22
C GLU A 100 -0.35 9.31 -12.11
N ARG A 101 -0.11 8.00 -12.27
CA ARG A 101 -0.96 7.06 -13.01
C ARG A 101 -2.09 6.58 -12.11
N TYR A 102 -2.97 7.51 -11.72
CA TYR A 102 -3.96 7.24 -10.68
C TYR A 102 -4.99 6.19 -11.09
N SER A 103 -5.37 6.09 -12.37
CA SER A 103 -6.30 5.06 -12.86
C SER A 103 -5.73 3.67 -12.63
N ASP A 104 -4.46 3.49 -13.01
CA ASP A 104 -3.76 2.22 -12.89
C ASP A 104 -3.53 1.86 -11.42
N ALA A 105 -3.27 2.87 -10.57
CA ALA A 105 -3.14 2.68 -9.13
C ALA A 105 -4.46 2.19 -8.51
N ILE A 106 -5.59 2.75 -8.91
CA ILE A 106 -6.93 2.33 -8.47
C ILE A 106 -7.21 0.89 -8.88
N ASP A 107 -6.93 0.54 -10.15
CA ASP A 107 -7.10 -0.82 -10.66
C ASP A 107 -6.22 -1.83 -9.91
N ALA A 108 -4.97 -1.45 -9.61
CA ALA A 108 -4.06 -2.27 -8.82
C ALA A 108 -4.56 -2.43 -7.37
N TYR A 109 -5.14 -1.40 -6.75
CA TYR A 109 -5.76 -1.53 -5.43
C TYR A 109 -7.00 -2.43 -5.45
N ASP A 110 -7.76 -2.48 -6.55
CA ASP A 110 -8.83 -3.47 -6.70
C ASP A 110 -8.31 -4.91 -6.70
N GLN A 111 -7.13 -5.14 -7.29
CA GLN A 111 -6.48 -6.45 -7.22
C GLN A 111 -6.02 -6.82 -5.80
N VAL A 112 -5.62 -5.83 -4.99
CA VAL A 112 -5.35 -6.04 -3.56
C VAL A 112 -6.63 -6.49 -2.86
N LEU A 113 -7.74 -5.75 -3.05
CA LEU A 113 -9.02 -6.01 -2.38
C LEU A 113 -9.70 -7.31 -2.82
N ALA A 114 -9.37 -7.81 -4.01
CA ALA A 114 -9.88 -9.08 -4.53
C ALA A 114 -9.30 -10.33 -3.83
N GLN A 115 -8.25 -10.19 -3.00
CA GLN A 115 -7.66 -11.33 -2.31
C GLN A 115 -8.57 -11.82 -1.15
N PRO A 116 -8.83 -13.13 -1.03
CA PRO A 116 -9.91 -13.66 -0.18
C PRO A 116 -9.66 -13.54 1.34
N ASP A 117 -8.39 -13.43 1.76
CA ASP A 117 -8.01 -13.53 3.18
C ASP A 117 -7.18 -12.36 3.73
N LEU A 118 -7.39 -11.16 3.19
CA LEU A 118 -6.67 -9.96 3.64
C LEU A 118 -6.76 -9.71 5.15
N PRO A 119 -5.65 -9.32 5.80
CA PRO A 119 -5.69 -8.73 7.13
C PRO A 119 -6.55 -7.46 7.12
N ALA A 120 -7.39 -7.29 8.14
CA ALA A 120 -8.33 -6.17 8.21
C ALA A 120 -7.65 -4.79 8.09
N ALA A 121 -6.44 -4.65 8.65
CA ALA A 121 -5.65 -3.42 8.55
C ALA A 121 -5.21 -3.13 7.10
N LEU A 122 -4.81 -4.14 6.35
CA LEU A 122 -4.44 -4.00 4.94
C LEU A 122 -5.66 -3.63 4.08
N GLN A 123 -6.80 -4.30 4.31
CA GLN A 123 -8.03 -3.98 3.59
C GLN A 123 -8.48 -2.54 3.85
N GLN A 124 -8.47 -2.09 5.11
CA GLN A 124 -8.90 -0.74 5.48
C GLN A 124 -7.97 0.34 4.92
N SER A 125 -6.66 0.15 5.02
CA SER A 125 -5.69 1.08 4.43
C SER A 125 -5.82 1.15 2.91
N THR A 126 -5.99 0.01 2.24
CA THR A 126 -6.20 -0.06 0.78
C THR A 126 -7.47 0.67 0.36
N LEU A 127 -8.60 0.42 1.03
CA LEU A 127 -9.87 1.11 0.74
C LEU A 127 -9.74 2.63 0.92
N LYS A 128 -9.09 3.06 2.01
CA LYS A 128 -8.87 4.48 2.28
C LYS A 128 -8.05 5.12 1.16
N THR A 129 -6.90 4.55 0.80
CA THR A 129 -6.03 5.11 -0.23
C THR A 129 -6.73 5.11 -1.60
N LYS A 130 -7.38 4.01 -1.98
CA LYS A 130 -8.17 3.93 -3.21
C LYS A 130 -9.23 5.05 -3.26
N SER A 131 -9.97 5.22 -2.18
CA SER A 131 -11.02 6.26 -2.10
C SER A 131 -10.43 7.66 -2.28
N GLN A 132 -9.30 7.96 -1.65
CA GLN A 132 -8.60 9.24 -1.81
C GLN A 132 -8.19 9.49 -3.26
N LEU A 133 -7.67 8.46 -3.94
CA LEU A 133 -7.32 8.57 -5.37
C LEU A 133 -8.54 8.78 -6.26
N MET A 134 -9.67 8.12 -5.96
CA MET A 134 -10.91 8.34 -6.69
C MET A 134 -11.40 9.78 -6.57
N PHE A 135 -11.38 10.36 -5.36
CA PHE A 135 -11.70 11.77 -5.17
C PHE A 135 -10.77 12.68 -5.96
N THR A 136 -9.46 12.40 -5.99
CA THR A 136 -8.49 13.19 -6.77
C THR A 136 -8.73 13.14 -8.29
N GLN A 137 -9.35 12.08 -8.82
CA GLN A 137 -9.67 12.00 -10.25
C GLN A 137 -10.98 12.69 -10.65
N GLU A 138 -11.89 12.89 -9.70
CA GLU A 138 -13.19 13.52 -9.94
C GLU A 138 -13.12 15.06 -9.95
N ASP A 139 -12.03 15.65 -9.42
CA ASP A 139 -11.75 17.09 -9.35
C ASP A 139 -10.93 17.61 -10.55
#